data_AF-A0A357M4F6-F1
#
_entry.id   AF-A0A357M4F6-F1
#
_cell.length_a   1.000
_cell.length_b   1.000
_cell.length_c   1.000
_cell.angle_alpha   90.00
_cell.angle_beta   90.00
_cell.angle_gamma   90.00
#
_symmetry.space_group_name_H-M   'P 1'
#
loop_
_entity.id
_entity.type
_entity.pdbx_description
1 polymer ?
#
loop_
_entity_poly.entity_id
_entity_poly.type
_entity_poly.pdbx_seq_one_letter_code
_entity_poly.pdbx_strand_id
1 'polypeptide(L)'
;MLPSLAFLKHQLEGILRNKFAQGHQTSGYLAQLEQLPASYDAYLEFAHSLADIPMRDKWSYYEPNDLEEIWRECDPDRPLGQIGVLNLKDSSKRVEAGFLASVCGSMLGKPIEVNPSLSELRQALTSVGEWPLNDYISEEVLHALDRRHWSWFETTRGRIRYVAPDDDINYTLMGMMALEQFGDGFTKRNLRDLWINHLPISTTWGPERAILVRSGISYLEHDRELFNHSEIEAWPDFLVQDTELCGAAIRADAYGYA
;
A
#
# COMPACT_ATOMS: atom_id res chain seq x y z
N MET A 1 21.24 -8.62 -11.09
CA MET A 1 20.62 -9.90 -11.48
C MET A 1 19.17 -9.60 -11.81
N LEU A 2 18.68 -10.03 -12.97
CA LEU A 2 17.26 -9.82 -13.33
C LEU A 2 16.38 -10.84 -12.60
N PRO A 3 15.10 -10.52 -12.33
CA PRO A 3 14.14 -11.49 -11.81
C PRO A 3 14.01 -12.70 -12.75
N SER A 4 13.71 -13.88 -12.22
CA SER A 4 13.55 -15.05 -13.07
C SER A 4 12.36 -14.90 -14.03
N LEU A 5 12.45 -15.51 -15.21
CA LEU A 5 11.34 -15.51 -16.19
C LEU A 5 10.06 -16.11 -15.59
N ALA A 6 10.17 -17.15 -14.77
CA ALA A 6 9.03 -17.74 -14.07
C ALA A 6 8.35 -16.73 -13.11
N PHE A 7 9.14 -15.95 -12.38
CA PHE A 7 8.62 -14.88 -11.54
C PHE A 7 7.94 -13.79 -12.37
N LEU A 8 8.56 -13.33 -13.46
CA LEU A 8 7.97 -12.31 -14.34
C LEU A 8 6.64 -12.76 -14.96
N LYS A 9 6.56 -14.01 -15.44
CA LYS A 9 5.31 -14.57 -15.95
C LYS A 9 4.22 -14.55 -14.87
N HIS A 10 4.55 -14.96 -13.66
CA HIS A 10 3.62 -14.92 -12.53
C HIS A 10 3.17 -13.49 -12.19
N GLN A 11 4.08 -12.51 -12.29
CA GLN A 11 3.74 -11.09 -12.13
C GLN A 11 2.69 -10.64 -13.16
N LEU A 12 2.91 -10.96 -14.44
CA LEU A 12 1.98 -10.63 -15.52
C LEU A 12 0.61 -11.29 -15.34
N GLU A 13 0.56 -12.54 -14.87
CA GLU A 13 -0.70 -13.23 -14.57
C GLU A 13 -1.52 -12.51 -13.50
N GLY A 14 -0.90 -12.04 -12.41
CA GLY A 14 -1.62 -11.30 -11.37
C GLY A 14 -2.02 -9.89 -11.81
N ILE A 15 -1.21 -9.19 -12.61
CA ILE A 15 -1.61 -7.89 -13.20
C ILE A 15 -2.88 -8.04 -14.02
N LEU A 16 -3.00 -9.11 -14.81
CA LEU A 16 -4.24 -9.40 -15.56
C LEU A 16 -5.44 -9.67 -14.65
N ARG A 17 -5.23 -10.27 -13.48
CA ARG A 17 -6.30 -10.46 -12.48
C ARG A 17 -6.70 -9.13 -11.84
N ASN A 18 -5.73 -8.29 -11.47
CA ASN A 18 -6.01 -6.94 -10.94
C ASN A 18 -6.78 -6.12 -11.97
N LYS A 19 -6.30 -6.06 -13.22
CA LYS A 19 -6.96 -5.34 -14.32
C LYS A 19 -8.39 -5.83 -14.59
N PHE A 20 -8.63 -7.14 -14.51
CA PHE A 20 -10.00 -7.67 -14.62
C PHE A 20 -10.91 -7.16 -13.51
N ALA A 21 -10.44 -7.17 -12.26
CA ALA A 21 -11.18 -6.67 -11.10
C ALA A 21 -11.47 -5.16 -11.23
N GLN A 22 -10.52 -4.41 -11.79
CA GLN A 22 -10.59 -2.98 -12.10
C GLN A 22 -11.49 -2.64 -13.29
N GLY A 23 -12.14 -3.62 -13.91
CA GLY A 23 -13.08 -3.36 -15.01
C GLY A 23 -12.48 -3.43 -16.41
N HIS A 24 -11.17 -3.66 -16.58
CA HIS A 24 -10.55 -3.79 -17.90
C HIS A 24 -10.97 -5.07 -18.65
N GLN A 25 -10.97 -4.99 -19.98
CA GLN A 25 -11.28 -6.09 -20.88
C GLN A 25 -10.06 -7.01 -21.08
N THR A 26 -9.88 -7.96 -20.18
CA THR A 26 -8.72 -8.87 -20.20
C THR A 26 -8.94 -10.18 -20.96
N SER A 27 -10.08 -10.33 -21.64
CA SER A 27 -10.39 -11.55 -22.41
C SER A 27 -9.30 -11.85 -23.45
N GLY A 28 -8.76 -13.07 -23.40
CA GLY A 28 -7.72 -13.54 -24.33
C GLY A 28 -6.27 -13.22 -23.91
N TYR A 29 -6.04 -12.28 -22.99
CA TYR A 29 -4.67 -11.90 -22.61
C TYR A 29 -3.90 -13.00 -21.88
N LEU A 30 -4.56 -13.82 -21.04
CA LEU A 30 -3.91 -14.96 -20.39
C LEU A 30 -3.44 -15.99 -21.42
N ALA A 31 -4.25 -16.29 -22.44
CA ALA A 31 -3.88 -17.20 -23.52
C ALA A 31 -2.73 -16.63 -24.38
N GLN A 32 -2.70 -15.32 -24.61
CA GLN A 32 -1.57 -14.65 -25.25
C GLN A 32 -0.29 -14.80 -24.43
N LEU A 33 -0.34 -14.52 -23.12
CA LEU A 33 0.79 -14.68 -22.19
C LEU A 33 1.34 -16.11 -22.18
N GLU A 34 0.46 -17.12 -22.25
CA GLU A 34 0.86 -18.53 -22.34
C GLU A 34 1.63 -18.88 -23.61
N GLN A 35 1.34 -18.19 -24.72
CA GLN A 35 1.97 -18.42 -26.03
C GLN A 35 3.28 -17.64 -26.22
N LEU A 36 3.57 -16.67 -25.35
CA LEU A 36 4.81 -15.88 -25.45
C LEU A 36 6.05 -16.78 -25.27
N PRO A 37 7.13 -16.52 -26.02
CA PRO A 37 8.41 -17.15 -25.74
C PRO A 37 8.89 -16.74 -24.35
N ALA A 38 9.57 -17.65 -23.65
CA ALA A 38 10.16 -17.35 -22.36
C ALA A 38 11.41 -16.47 -22.54
N SER A 39 11.21 -15.17 -22.68
CA SER A 39 12.27 -14.16 -22.80
C SER A 39 11.89 -12.87 -22.08
N TYR A 40 12.89 -12.09 -21.68
CA TYR A 40 12.66 -10.78 -21.07
C TYR A 40 11.96 -9.84 -22.05
N ASP A 41 12.44 -9.77 -23.29
CA ASP A 41 11.90 -8.87 -24.31
C ASP A 41 10.40 -9.11 -24.55
N ALA A 42 9.98 -10.36 -24.69
CA ALA A 42 8.56 -10.69 -24.91
C ALA A 42 7.69 -10.34 -23.70
N TYR A 43 8.20 -10.54 -22.47
CA TYR A 43 7.46 -10.18 -21.27
C TYR A 43 7.40 -8.68 -21.02
N LEU A 44 8.45 -7.92 -21.36
CA LEU A 44 8.45 -6.46 -21.26
C LEU A 44 7.52 -5.84 -22.31
N GLU A 45 7.57 -6.32 -23.55
CA GLU A 45 6.65 -5.89 -24.61
C GLU A 45 5.18 -6.18 -24.24
N PHE A 46 4.91 -7.36 -23.70
CA PHE A 46 3.59 -7.69 -23.19
C PHE A 46 3.18 -6.82 -22.00
N ALA A 47 4.08 -6.56 -21.05
CA ALA A 47 3.81 -5.69 -19.91
C ALA A 47 3.40 -4.28 -20.35
N HIS A 48 4.07 -3.72 -21.36
CA HIS A 48 3.71 -2.42 -21.93
C HIS A 48 2.29 -2.42 -22.50
N SER A 49 1.87 -3.48 -23.19
CA SER A 49 0.51 -3.56 -23.75
C SER A 49 -0.58 -3.65 -22.67
N LEU A 50 -0.26 -4.06 -21.45
CA LEU A 50 -1.23 -4.15 -20.35
C LEU A 50 -1.68 -2.77 -19.87
N ALA A 51 -0.85 -1.73 -19.99
CA ALA A 51 -1.20 -0.36 -19.59
C ALA A 51 -2.41 0.17 -20.40
N ASP A 52 -2.53 -0.25 -21.66
CA ASP A 52 -3.51 0.29 -22.62
C ASP A 52 -4.77 -0.59 -22.77
N ILE A 53 -4.97 -1.59 -21.89
CA ILE A 53 -6.17 -2.44 -21.99
C ILE A 53 -7.42 -1.57 -21.80
N PRO A 54 -8.38 -1.57 -22.74
CA PRO A 54 -9.57 -0.76 -22.61
C PRO A 54 -10.48 -1.27 -21.48
N MET A 55 -11.31 -0.38 -20.95
CA MET A 55 -12.38 -0.76 -20.02
C MET A 55 -13.41 -1.66 -20.71
N ARG A 56 -14.05 -2.55 -19.95
CA ARG A 56 -15.16 -3.37 -20.45
C ARG A 56 -16.34 -2.49 -20.83
N ASP A 57 -17.02 -2.89 -21.91
CA ASP A 57 -18.28 -2.27 -22.30
C ASP A 57 -19.26 -2.27 -21.13
N LYS A 58 -19.91 -1.11 -20.90
CA LYS A 58 -20.90 -0.91 -19.82
C LYS A 58 -20.35 -1.16 -18.40
N TRP A 59 -19.06 -0.91 -18.16
CA TRP A 59 -18.55 -0.80 -16.79
C TRP A 59 -19.29 0.32 -16.06
N SER A 60 -19.85 0.01 -14.89
CA SER A 60 -20.78 0.90 -14.18
C SER A 60 -20.09 2.01 -13.38
N TYR A 61 -18.78 1.91 -13.19
CA TYR A 61 -18.01 2.84 -12.37
C TYR A 61 -17.14 3.73 -13.26
N TYR A 62 -16.94 4.96 -12.82
CA TYR A 62 -15.96 5.87 -13.42
C TYR A 62 -15.06 6.35 -12.29
N GLU A 63 -13.79 5.94 -12.36
CA GLU A 63 -12.79 6.11 -11.30
C GLU A 63 -11.64 6.95 -11.89
N PRO A 64 -11.84 8.28 -12.03
CA PRO A 64 -10.84 9.15 -12.61
C PRO A 64 -9.63 9.32 -11.69
N ASN A 65 -8.46 9.57 -12.30
CA ASN A 65 -7.23 9.91 -11.58
C ASN A 65 -6.97 11.43 -11.53
N ASP A 66 -7.56 12.20 -12.46
CA ASP A 66 -7.42 13.65 -12.48
C ASP A 66 -8.27 14.32 -11.40
N LEU A 67 -7.71 15.30 -10.69
CA LEU A 67 -8.38 15.96 -9.58
C LEU A 67 -9.67 16.67 -10.00
N GLU A 68 -9.69 17.30 -11.19
CA GLU A 68 -10.88 17.98 -11.68
C GLU A 68 -11.99 16.99 -12.05
N GLU A 69 -11.61 15.82 -12.59
CA GLU A 69 -12.55 14.73 -12.87
C GLU A 69 -13.07 14.09 -11.58
N ILE A 70 -12.22 13.82 -10.60
CA ILE A 70 -12.62 13.33 -9.26
C ILE A 70 -13.63 14.30 -8.63
N TRP A 71 -13.39 15.60 -8.71
CA TRP A 71 -14.32 16.61 -8.21
C TRP A 71 -15.63 16.68 -8.98
N ARG A 72 -15.64 16.33 -10.28
CA ARG A 72 -16.86 16.24 -11.08
C ARG A 72 -17.71 15.03 -10.70
N GLU A 73 -17.08 13.92 -10.33
CA GLU A 73 -17.78 12.70 -9.91
C GLU A 73 -18.26 12.71 -8.46
N CYS A 74 -17.64 13.54 -7.62
CA CYS A 74 -18.13 13.76 -6.27
C CYS A 74 -19.54 14.38 -6.28
N ASP A 75 -20.34 14.08 -5.25
CA ASP A 75 -21.68 14.63 -5.05
C ASP A 75 -21.70 16.16 -5.31
N PRO A 76 -22.53 16.65 -6.24
CA PRO A 76 -22.59 18.09 -6.56
C PRO A 76 -23.08 18.93 -5.36
N ASP A 77 -23.81 18.32 -4.43
CA ASP A 77 -24.33 18.98 -3.23
C ASP A 77 -23.35 18.89 -2.03
N ARG A 78 -22.13 18.38 -2.24
CA ARG A 78 -21.11 18.30 -1.18
C ARG A 78 -20.78 19.69 -0.60
N PRO A 79 -20.48 19.78 0.70
CA PRO A 79 -20.06 21.04 1.30
C PRO A 79 -18.68 21.46 0.76
N LEU A 80 -18.65 22.54 -0.03
CA LEU A 80 -17.40 23.17 -0.50
C LEU A 80 -16.93 24.33 0.38
N GLY A 81 -17.80 24.81 1.27
CA GLY A 81 -17.52 25.91 2.17
C GLY A 81 -16.91 25.47 3.49
N GLN A 82 -16.62 26.44 4.35
CA GLN A 82 -16.20 26.18 5.71
C GLN A 82 -17.29 25.42 6.48
N ILE A 83 -16.99 24.18 6.88
CA ILE A 83 -17.92 23.31 7.64
C ILE A 83 -17.99 23.74 9.11
N GLY A 84 -16.94 24.36 9.64
CA GLY A 84 -16.91 24.85 11.02
C GLY A 84 -15.67 25.68 11.34
N VAL A 85 -15.66 26.25 12.55
CA VAL A 85 -14.50 26.99 13.07
C VAL A 85 -13.49 25.99 13.63
N LEU A 86 -12.27 26.01 13.11
CA LEU A 86 -11.19 25.15 13.58
C LEU A 86 -10.46 25.81 14.76
N ASN A 87 -10.48 25.17 15.92
CA ASN A 87 -9.57 25.52 17.00
C ASN A 87 -8.28 24.69 16.85
N LEU A 88 -7.18 25.33 16.47
CA LEU A 88 -5.91 24.64 16.20
C LEU A 88 -5.38 23.86 17.42
N LYS A 89 -5.62 24.34 18.65
CA LYS A 89 -5.18 23.65 19.86
C LYS A 89 -5.99 22.38 20.12
N ASP A 90 -7.29 22.42 19.89
CA ASP A 90 -8.15 21.23 19.99
C ASP A 90 -7.84 20.25 18.85
N SER A 91 -7.71 20.76 17.62
CA SER A 91 -7.36 19.98 16.44
C SER A 91 -6.03 19.25 16.60
N SER A 92 -4.97 19.95 17.05
CA SER A 92 -3.66 19.35 17.31
C SER A 92 -3.74 18.18 18.28
N LYS A 93 -4.49 18.31 19.38
CA LYS A 93 -4.71 17.19 20.32
C LYS A 93 -5.44 16.00 19.69
N ARG A 94 -6.41 16.26 18.81
CA ARG A 94 -7.15 15.20 18.11
C ARG A 94 -6.27 14.48 17.09
N VAL A 95 -5.44 15.21 16.35
CA VAL A 95 -4.48 14.64 15.40
C VAL A 95 -3.45 13.79 16.16
N GLU A 96 -2.90 14.30 17.27
CA GLU A 96 -2.00 13.52 18.14
C GLU A 96 -2.67 12.25 18.66
N ALA A 97 -3.91 12.35 19.15
CA ALA A 97 -4.67 11.19 19.61
C ALA A 97 -4.94 10.19 18.47
N GLY A 98 -5.24 10.66 17.26
CA GLY A 98 -5.44 9.83 16.07
C GLY A 98 -4.18 9.05 15.70
N PHE A 99 -3.02 9.73 15.66
CA PHE A 99 -1.74 9.08 15.40
C PHE A 99 -1.36 8.07 16.49
N LEU A 100 -1.51 8.41 17.77
CA LEU A 100 -1.23 7.46 18.85
C LEU A 100 -2.20 6.27 18.83
N ALA A 101 -3.45 6.47 18.43
CA ALA A 101 -4.42 5.40 18.27
C ALA A 101 -4.06 4.48 17.10
N SER A 102 -3.59 5.01 15.96
CA SER A 102 -3.13 4.17 14.84
C SER A 102 -1.90 3.35 15.21
N VAL A 103 -0.94 3.94 15.94
CA VAL A 103 0.21 3.22 16.51
C VAL A 103 -0.24 2.06 17.41
N CYS A 104 -1.18 2.30 18.33
CA CYS A 104 -1.75 1.26 19.18
C CYS A 104 -2.47 0.18 18.36
N GLY A 105 -3.26 0.58 17.37
CA GLY A 105 -4.01 -0.32 16.48
C GLY A 105 -3.11 -1.25 15.67
N SER A 106 -2.08 -0.68 15.04
CA SER A 106 -1.05 -1.42 14.30
C SER A 106 -0.40 -2.47 15.20
N MET A 107 0.08 -2.09 16.39
CA MET A 107 0.69 -3.06 17.34
C MET A 107 -0.29 -4.11 17.86
N LEU A 108 -1.58 -3.78 18.00
CA LEU A 108 -2.62 -4.72 18.42
C LEU A 108 -2.89 -5.79 17.36
N GLY A 109 -2.97 -5.40 16.08
CA GLY A 109 -3.27 -6.30 14.96
C GLY A 109 -2.07 -7.12 14.51
N LYS A 110 -0.85 -6.57 14.62
CA LYS A 110 0.36 -7.14 14.02
C LYS A 110 0.64 -8.61 14.36
N PRO A 111 0.51 -9.09 15.62
CA PRO A 111 0.72 -10.50 15.93
C PRO A 111 -0.21 -11.47 15.17
N ILE A 112 -1.38 -10.99 14.76
CA ILE A 112 -2.46 -11.75 14.12
C ILE A 112 -2.68 -11.38 12.65
N GLU A 113 -1.70 -10.76 11.98
CA GLU A 113 -1.61 -10.59 10.52
C GLU A 113 -1.37 -11.94 9.80
N VAL A 114 -2.27 -12.87 10.05
CA VAL A 114 -2.33 -14.24 9.52
C VAL A 114 -3.74 -14.59 9.04
N ASN A 115 -4.56 -13.55 8.87
CA ASN A 115 -5.95 -13.60 8.42
C ASN A 115 -6.80 -14.66 9.14
N PRO A 116 -6.87 -14.65 10.49
CA PRO A 116 -7.80 -15.52 11.20
C PRO A 116 -9.23 -15.05 10.98
N SER A 117 -10.17 -16.00 10.89
CA SER A 117 -11.58 -15.67 10.98
C SER A 117 -11.96 -15.25 12.41
N LEU A 118 -13.05 -14.49 12.55
CA LEU A 118 -13.59 -14.13 13.85
C LEU A 118 -13.89 -15.36 14.73
N SER A 119 -14.33 -16.47 14.12
CA SER A 119 -14.59 -17.73 14.85
C SER A 119 -13.32 -18.32 15.44
N GLU A 120 -12.25 -18.41 14.65
CA GLU A 120 -10.95 -18.94 15.09
C GLU A 120 -10.37 -18.06 16.19
N LEU A 121 -10.38 -16.73 16.00
CA LEU A 121 -9.87 -15.79 16.99
C LEU A 121 -10.68 -15.85 18.30
N ARG A 122 -12.01 -15.94 18.21
CA ARG A 122 -12.88 -16.10 19.38
C ARG A 122 -12.61 -17.40 20.13
N GLN A 123 -12.41 -18.50 19.39
CA GLN A 123 -12.09 -19.80 19.99
C GLN A 123 -10.74 -19.76 20.71
N ALA A 124 -9.70 -19.21 20.08
CA ALA A 124 -8.37 -19.07 20.67
C ALA A 124 -8.42 -18.21 21.95
N LEU A 125 -9.02 -17.02 21.88
CA LEU A 125 -9.18 -16.12 23.02
C LEU A 125 -9.98 -16.75 24.16
N THR A 126 -11.08 -17.45 23.84
CA THR A 126 -11.90 -18.14 24.86
C THR A 126 -11.10 -19.24 25.56
N SER A 127 -10.29 -20.01 24.82
CA SER A 127 -9.52 -21.13 25.37
C SER A 127 -8.46 -20.72 26.42
N VAL A 128 -8.02 -19.46 26.37
CA VAL A 128 -7.04 -18.88 27.31
C VAL A 128 -7.67 -17.86 28.26
N GLY A 129 -8.99 -17.69 28.22
CA GLY A 129 -9.71 -16.78 29.13
C GLY A 129 -9.57 -15.28 28.80
N GLU A 130 -9.20 -14.93 27.56
CA GLU A 130 -8.99 -13.56 27.09
C GLU A 130 -10.12 -13.04 26.17
N TRP A 131 -11.27 -13.74 26.12
CA TRP A 131 -12.46 -13.26 25.41
C TRP A 131 -13.44 -12.52 26.35
N PRO A 132 -13.99 -11.35 25.98
CA PRO A 132 -13.61 -10.53 24.82
C PRO A 132 -12.23 -9.89 25.03
N LEU A 133 -11.51 -9.66 23.93
CA LEU A 133 -10.20 -9.00 23.96
C LEU A 133 -10.31 -7.61 24.59
N ASN A 134 -9.48 -7.34 25.60
CA ASN A 134 -9.46 -6.07 26.32
C ASN A 134 -8.04 -5.48 26.50
N ASP A 135 -7.04 -6.10 25.87
CA ASP A 135 -5.62 -5.74 25.93
C ASP A 135 -4.93 -6.25 24.63
N TYR A 136 -3.62 -6.07 24.49
CA TYR A 136 -2.83 -6.58 23.38
C TYR A 136 -2.81 -8.11 23.33
N ILE A 137 -2.63 -8.68 22.13
CA ILE A 137 -2.55 -10.12 21.90
C ILE A 137 -1.38 -10.73 22.70
N SER A 138 -1.69 -11.72 23.53
CA SER A 138 -0.71 -12.48 24.30
C SER A 138 -0.08 -13.62 23.49
N GLU A 139 1.04 -14.17 23.96
CA GLU A 139 1.65 -15.35 23.35
C GLU A 139 0.72 -16.57 23.46
N GLU A 140 -0.02 -16.70 24.55
CA GLU A 140 -0.98 -17.77 24.80
C GLU A 140 -2.08 -17.80 23.74
N VAL A 141 -2.59 -16.64 23.33
CA VAL A 141 -3.57 -16.53 22.23
C VAL A 141 -2.97 -17.02 20.91
N LEU A 142 -1.73 -16.64 20.60
CA LEU A 142 -1.06 -17.09 19.37
C LEU A 142 -0.78 -18.60 19.38
N HIS A 143 -0.45 -19.17 20.54
CA HIS A 143 -0.31 -20.61 20.70
C HIS A 143 -1.64 -21.34 20.50
N ALA A 144 -2.75 -20.80 21.00
CA ALA A 144 -4.08 -21.35 20.78
C ALA A 144 -4.57 -21.23 19.33
N LEU A 145 -4.14 -20.17 18.61
CA LEU A 145 -4.47 -19.95 17.19
C LEU A 145 -3.62 -20.83 16.24
N ASP A 146 -2.48 -21.34 16.72
CA ASP A 146 -1.46 -22.08 15.96
C ASP A 146 -0.98 -21.36 14.67
N ARG A 147 -1.10 -20.03 14.67
CA ARG A 147 -0.67 -19.14 13.57
C ARG A 147 -0.24 -17.81 14.18
N ARG A 148 0.83 -17.23 13.64
CA ARG A 148 1.36 -15.94 14.09
C ARG A 148 2.17 -15.24 13.01
N HIS A 149 2.11 -13.92 13.02
CA HIS A 149 2.98 -13.10 12.19
C HIS A 149 4.44 -13.26 12.64
N TRP A 150 5.41 -13.10 11.75
CA TRP A 150 6.83 -13.37 12.05
C TRP A 150 7.40 -12.44 13.13
N SER A 151 6.87 -11.22 13.27
CA SER A 151 7.29 -10.23 14.27
C SER A 151 6.68 -10.44 15.66
N TRP A 152 5.94 -11.53 15.89
CA TRP A 152 5.24 -11.79 17.16
C TRP A 152 6.14 -11.67 18.41
N PHE A 153 7.43 -11.98 18.28
CA PHE A 153 8.40 -11.96 19.38
C PHE A 153 8.68 -10.56 19.95
N GLU A 154 8.26 -9.50 19.27
CA GLU A 154 8.37 -8.11 19.74
C GLU A 154 7.02 -7.37 19.77
N THR A 155 5.95 -7.96 19.23
CA THR A 155 4.62 -7.33 19.12
C THR A 155 3.55 -7.89 20.05
N THR A 156 3.84 -8.95 20.81
CA THR A 156 2.90 -9.47 21.81
C THR A 156 2.92 -8.69 23.12
N ARG A 157 1.81 -8.78 23.86
CA ARG A 157 1.68 -8.24 25.23
C ARG A 157 2.84 -8.71 26.10
N GLY A 158 3.43 -7.78 26.86
CA GLY A 158 4.61 -8.03 27.69
C GLY A 158 5.95 -7.98 26.94
N ARG A 159 5.94 -8.02 25.60
CA ARG A 159 7.13 -7.91 24.75
C ARG A 159 7.29 -6.59 24.03
N ILE A 160 6.19 -5.87 23.78
CA ILE A 160 6.22 -4.53 23.19
C ILE A 160 7.14 -3.62 24.03
N ARG A 161 8.14 -3.03 23.37
CA ARG A 161 9.07 -2.01 23.94
C ARG A 161 9.12 -0.74 23.10
N TYR A 162 8.78 -0.86 21.83
CA TYR A 162 8.72 0.18 20.82
C TYR A 162 7.70 -0.26 19.76
N VAL A 163 7.37 0.64 18.84
CA VAL A 163 6.53 0.33 17.68
C VAL A 163 7.36 -0.45 16.67
N ALA A 164 6.99 -1.68 16.39
CA ALA A 164 7.66 -2.48 15.36
C ALA A 164 7.38 -1.88 13.96
N PRO A 165 8.30 -1.99 12.98
CA PRO A 165 8.08 -1.46 11.64
C PRO A 165 6.83 -2.03 10.97
N ASP A 166 6.03 -1.14 10.39
CA ASP A 166 4.71 -1.44 9.86
C ASP A 166 4.33 -0.40 8.80
N ASP A 167 3.68 -0.80 7.71
CA ASP A 167 3.31 0.12 6.63
C ASP A 167 2.31 1.19 7.09
N ASP A 168 1.39 0.85 8.00
CA ASP A 168 0.41 1.80 8.56
C ASP A 168 1.11 3.00 9.20
N ILE A 169 2.28 2.78 9.83
CA ILE A 169 3.04 3.81 10.54
C ILE A 169 4.15 4.40 9.67
N ASN A 170 4.85 3.58 8.90
CA ASN A 170 5.99 4.01 8.09
C ASN A 170 5.55 5.08 7.08
N TYR A 171 4.46 4.86 6.34
CA TYR A 171 4.01 5.83 5.34
C TYR A 171 3.39 7.07 5.96
N THR A 172 2.75 6.95 7.13
CA THR A 172 2.32 8.10 7.92
C THR A 172 3.48 9.01 8.26
N LEU A 173 4.59 8.44 8.75
CA LEU A 173 5.81 9.19 9.03
C LEU A 173 6.43 9.78 7.75
N MET A 174 6.42 9.05 6.63
CA MET A 174 6.91 9.58 5.34
C MET A 174 6.08 10.78 4.88
N GLY A 175 4.75 10.74 5.00
CA GLY A 175 3.85 11.84 4.69
C GLY A 175 4.12 13.06 5.58
N MET A 176 4.30 12.86 6.88
CA MET A 176 4.67 13.93 7.81
C MET A 176 6.02 14.56 7.45
N MET A 177 7.04 13.75 7.18
CA MET A 177 8.37 14.23 6.77
C MET A 177 8.31 15.00 5.44
N ALA A 178 7.47 14.57 4.50
CA ALA A 178 7.27 15.29 3.25
C ALA A 178 6.70 16.70 3.48
N LEU A 179 5.67 16.81 4.33
CA LEU A 179 5.09 18.11 4.69
C LEU A 179 6.08 19.00 5.47
N GLU A 180 6.83 18.43 6.42
CA GLU A 180 7.82 19.17 7.21
C GLU A 180 8.97 19.71 6.36
N GLN A 181 9.43 18.94 5.37
CA GLN A 181 10.59 19.31 4.54
C GLN A 181 10.23 20.16 3.31
N PHE A 182 9.06 19.91 2.71
CA PHE A 182 8.71 20.45 1.40
C PHE A 182 7.37 21.20 1.37
N GLY A 183 6.58 21.17 2.45
CA GLY A 183 5.25 21.76 2.49
C GLY A 183 4.24 21.02 1.61
N ASP A 184 3.16 21.71 1.22
CA ASP A 184 2.11 21.20 0.34
C ASP A 184 2.52 21.10 -1.14
N GLY A 185 3.64 21.73 -1.51
CA GLY A 185 4.23 21.69 -2.84
C GLY A 185 5.21 20.55 -3.09
N PHE A 186 5.22 19.50 -2.26
CA PHE A 186 6.13 18.37 -2.45
C PHE A 186 5.85 17.66 -3.79
N THR A 187 6.91 17.10 -4.38
CA THR A 187 6.82 16.37 -5.65
C THR A 187 6.97 14.87 -5.46
N LYS A 188 6.60 14.08 -6.47
CA LYS A 188 6.86 12.62 -6.49
C LYS A 188 8.35 12.28 -6.37
N ARG A 189 9.24 13.15 -6.89
CA ARG A 189 10.68 13.03 -6.68
C ARG A 189 11.05 13.19 -5.20
N ASN A 190 10.47 14.17 -4.51
CA ASN A 190 10.72 14.37 -3.08
C ASN A 190 10.29 13.14 -2.27
N LEU A 191 9.11 12.58 -2.54
CA LEU A 191 8.66 11.34 -1.89
C LEU A 191 9.57 10.15 -2.20
N ARG A 192 9.94 9.96 -3.47
CA ARG A 192 10.89 8.92 -3.89
C ARG A 192 12.20 9.02 -3.11
N ASP A 193 12.77 10.22 -3.04
CA ASP A 193 14.04 10.46 -2.37
C ASP A 193 13.92 10.25 -0.85
N LEU A 194 12.79 10.63 -0.23
CA LEU A 194 12.50 10.29 1.17
C LEU A 194 12.46 8.78 1.40
N TRP A 195 11.75 8.05 0.53
CA TRP A 195 11.63 6.59 0.65
C TRP A 195 12.99 5.90 0.53
N ILE A 196 13.83 6.28 -0.44
CA ILE A 196 15.19 5.74 -0.61
C ILE A 196 16.03 5.96 0.66
N ASN A 197 15.89 7.11 1.31
CA ASN A 197 16.70 7.48 2.47
C ASN A 197 16.20 6.87 3.79
N HIS A 198 14.93 6.51 3.89
CA HIS A 198 14.29 6.17 5.17
C HIS A 198 13.63 4.80 5.24
N LEU A 199 13.30 4.18 4.10
CA LEU A 199 12.62 2.88 4.08
C LEU A 199 13.59 1.76 3.70
N PRO A 200 13.96 0.87 4.64
CA PRO A 200 14.54 -0.41 4.29
C PRO A 200 13.59 -1.20 3.37
N ILE A 201 14.12 -1.84 2.33
CA ILE A 201 13.30 -2.65 1.42
C ILE A 201 12.49 -3.76 2.14
N SER A 202 13.01 -4.27 3.26
CA SER A 202 12.34 -5.27 4.09
C SER A 202 11.12 -4.75 4.86
N THR A 203 10.91 -3.44 4.92
CA THR A 203 9.79 -2.78 5.62
C THR A 203 8.82 -2.11 4.64
N THR A 204 8.80 -2.58 3.40
CA THR A 204 7.80 -2.25 2.37
C THR A 204 7.18 -3.55 1.90
N TRP A 205 5.91 -3.56 1.52
CA TRP A 205 5.17 -4.76 1.13
C TRP A 205 4.50 -4.56 -0.22
N GLY A 206 4.09 -5.68 -0.85
CA GLY A 206 3.36 -5.68 -2.12
C GLY A 206 3.89 -4.69 -3.18
N PRO A 207 3.04 -3.81 -3.70
CA PRO A 207 3.42 -2.86 -4.75
C PRO A 207 4.46 -1.84 -4.30
N GLU A 208 4.47 -1.41 -3.04
CA GLU A 208 5.40 -0.39 -2.54
C GLU A 208 6.84 -0.88 -2.60
N ARG A 209 7.06 -2.17 -2.33
CA ARG A 209 8.38 -2.78 -2.46
C ARG A 209 8.88 -2.73 -3.90
N ALA A 210 8.00 -2.98 -4.87
CA ALA A 210 8.35 -2.88 -6.29
C ALA A 210 8.67 -1.43 -6.67
N ILE A 211 7.88 -0.46 -6.19
CA ILE A 211 8.13 0.97 -6.39
C ILE A 211 9.46 1.40 -5.77
N LEU A 212 9.82 0.93 -4.57
CA LEU A 212 11.09 1.26 -3.92
C LEU A 212 12.29 0.66 -4.67
N VAL A 213 12.19 -0.59 -5.16
CA VAL A 213 13.23 -1.19 -6.01
C VAL A 213 13.42 -0.35 -7.27
N ARG A 214 12.33 0.05 -7.92
CA ARG A 214 12.35 0.86 -9.13
C ARG A 214 12.91 2.25 -8.90
N SER A 215 12.59 2.83 -7.75
CA SER A 215 13.18 4.09 -7.28
C SER A 215 14.70 3.98 -7.19
N GLY A 216 15.22 2.88 -6.64
CA GLY A 216 16.66 2.61 -6.60
C GLY A 216 17.29 2.45 -7.99
N ILE A 217 16.62 1.75 -8.92
CA ILE A 217 17.08 1.61 -10.32
C ILE A 217 17.11 2.97 -11.03
N SER A 218 16.01 3.73 -10.97
CA SER A 218 15.93 5.08 -11.53
C SER A 218 16.97 6.01 -10.92
N TYR A 219 17.27 5.88 -9.62
CA TYR A 219 18.38 6.61 -8.99
C TYR A 219 19.72 6.20 -9.60
N LEU A 220 20.00 4.92 -9.81
CA LEU A 220 21.24 4.46 -10.45
C LEU A 220 21.39 4.97 -11.90
N GLU A 221 20.31 5.06 -12.65
CA GLU A 221 20.31 5.47 -14.07
C GLU A 221 20.32 6.99 -14.24
N HIS A 222 19.56 7.72 -13.43
CA HIS A 222 19.21 9.12 -13.65
C HIS A 222 19.62 10.09 -12.53
N ASP A 223 20.45 9.69 -11.55
CA ASP A 223 20.88 10.55 -10.41
C ASP A 223 21.31 11.97 -10.85
N ARG A 224 22.04 12.06 -11.96
CA ARG A 224 22.62 13.31 -12.48
C ARG A 224 21.81 13.97 -13.58
N GLU A 225 20.69 13.38 -13.98
CA GLU A 225 19.85 13.87 -15.07
C GLU A 225 18.67 14.69 -14.54
N LEU A 226 18.02 15.42 -15.46
CA LEU A 226 16.73 16.01 -15.14
C LEU A 226 15.73 14.88 -14.91
N PHE A 227 15.12 14.86 -13.72
CA PHE A 227 14.17 13.82 -13.36
C PHE A 227 12.95 13.86 -14.29
N ASN A 228 12.71 12.76 -15.00
CA ASN A 228 11.57 12.65 -15.87
C ASN A 228 10.32 12.29 -15.05
N HIS A 229 9.47 13.28 -14.79
CA HIS A 229 8.22 13.05 -14.06
C HIS A 229 7.32 12.01 -14.73
N SER A 230 7.29 11.92 -16.07
CA SER A 230 6.45 10.94 -16.75
C SER A 230 6.89 9.49 -16.48
N GLU A 231 8.13 9.28 -16.04
CA GLU A 231 8.66 7.96 -15.71
C GLU A 231 7.96 7.41 -14.46
N ILE A 232 7.95 8.18 -13.36
CA ILE A 232 7.36 7.76 -12.08
C ILE A 232 5.83 7.62 -12.14
N GLU A 233 5.18 8.37 -13.04
CA GLU A 233 3.73 8.22 -13.31
C GLU A 233 3.39 6.83 -13.86
N ALA A 234 4.23 6.29 -14.75
CA ALA A 234 3.97 5.02 -15.42
C ALA A 234 4.39 3.79 -14.59
N TRP A 235 5.08 3.99 -13.47
CA TRP A 235 5.64 2.89 -12.70
C TRP A 235 4.60 1.94 -12.10
N PRO A 236 3.47 2.41 -11.53
CA PRO A 236 2.43 1.51 -11.03
C PRO A 236 1.86 0.62 -12.13
N ASP A 237 1.75 1.11 -13.38
CA ASP A 237 1.14 0.36 -14.48
C ASP A 237 2.07 -0.66 -15.14
N PHE A 238 3.34 -0.73 -14.73
CA PHE A 238 4.33 -1.59 -15.39
C PHE A 238 4.98 -2.57 -14.43
N LEU A 239 4.68 -3.86 -14.59
CA LEU A 239 5.24 -4.96 -13.80
C LEU A 239 5.06 -4.83 -12.28
N VAL A 240 3.97 -4.17 -11.84
CA VAL A 240 3.58 -4.08 -10.43
C VAL A 240 2.18 -4.66 -10.28
N GLN A 241 2.03 -5.64 -9.38
CA GLN A 241 0.74 -6.20 -9.00
C GLN A 241 0.11 -5.37 -7.87
N ASP A 242 -1.19 -5.57 -7.67
CA ASP A 242 -1.88 -5.17 -6.45
C ASP A 242 -1.85 -3.65 -6.16
N THR A 243 -1.76 -2.84 -7.21
CA THR A 243 -1.61 -1.37 -7.17
C THR A 243 -2.77 -0.60 -6.55
N GLU A 244 -3.83 -1.28 -6.12
CA GLU A 244 -5.00 -0.74 -5.43
C GLU A 244 -5.18 -1.28 -4.01
N LEU A 245 -4.28 -2.14 -3.52
CA LEU A 245 -4.29 -2.52 -2.11
C LEU A 245 -3.93 -1.33 -1.22
N CYS A 246 -4.25 -1.40 0.08
CA CYS A 246 -4.15 -0.24 0.98
C CYS A 246 -2.76 0.42 0.99
N GLY A 247 -1.68 -0.37 0.89
CA GLY A 247 -0.30 0.14 0.78
C GLY A 247 -0.13 1.16 -0.37
N ALA A 248 -0.87 0.99 -1.46
CA ALA A 248 -0.83 1.89 -2.60
C ALA A 248 -1.61 3.19 -2.37
N ALA A 249 -2.64 3.17 -1.53
CA ALA A 249 -3.45 4.31 -1.17
C ALA A 249 -2.82 5.20 -0.09
N ILE A 250 -1.94 4.64 0.76
CA ILE A 250 -1.41 5.34 1.94
C ILE A 250 -0.02 5.97 1.74
N ARG A 251 0.57 5.88 0.53
CA ARG A 251 1.99 6.20 0.24
C ARG A 251 2.45 7.61 0.63
N ALA A 252 1.52 8.54 0.77
CA ALA A 252 1.76 9.92 1.18
C ALA A 252 0.73 10.40 2.22
N ASP A 253 0.05 9.48 2.90
CA ASP A 253 -0.96 9.84 3.89
C ASP A 253 -0.30 10.38 5.16
N ALA A 254 -0.19 11.70 5.27
CA ALA A 254 0.38 12.34 6.44
C ALA A 254 -0.53 12.31 7.68
N TYR A 255 -1.79 11.91 7.53
CA TYR A 255 -2.81 12.03 8.57
C TYR A 255 -3.30 10.68 9.11
N GLY A 256 -2.96 9.57 8.46
CA GLY A 256 -3.38 8.22 8.86
C GLY A 256 -4.89 8.02 8.74
N TYR A 257 -5.51 8.62 7.73
CA TYR A 257 -6.95 8.55 7.45
C TYR A 257 -7.30 7.64 6.27
N ALA A 258 -6.30 7.14 5.55
CA ALA A 258 -6.47 6.22 4.43
C ALA A 258 -6.77 4.77 4.87
#